data_AF-A0A392S3J9-F1
#
_entry.id   AF-A0A392S3J9-F1
#
_cell.length_a   1.000
_cell.length_b   1.000
_cell.length_c   1.000
_cell.angle_alpha   90.00
_cell.angle_beta   90.00
_cell.angle_gamma   90.00
#
_symmetry.space_group_name_H-M   'P 1'
#
loop_
_entity.id
_entity.type
_entity.pdbx_description
1 polymer ?
#
loop_
_entity_poly.entity_id
_entity_poly.type
_entity_poly.pdbx_seq_one_letter_code
_entity_poly.pdbx_strand_id
1 'polypeptide(L)' 'VNPSFVRKQTGDVGKLLKLTGNQTISKARKNEGIMSKWRKALNDVANLSGFDASNFR' A
#
# COMPACT_ATOMS: atom_id res chain seq x y z
N VAL A 1 -12.00 -2.26 2.70
CA VAL A 1 -10.99 -1.29 3.16
C VAL A 1 -11.20 -0.01 2.38
N ASN A 2 -11.28 1.15 3.04
CA ASN A 2 -11.52 2.41 2.34
C ASN A 2 -10.37 2.71 1.33
N PRO A 3 -10.67 2.96 0.04
CA PRO A 3 -9.64 3.25 -0.96
C PRO A 3 -8.70 4.41 -0.60
N SER A 4 -9.15 5.39 0.19
CA SER A 4 -8.30 6.49 0.67
C SER A 4 -7.15 6.02 1.55
N PHE A 5 -7.35 4.98 2.36
CA PHE A 5 -6.30 4.38 3.18
C PHE A 5 -5.26 3.65 2.34
N VAL A 6 -5.68 3.07 1.22
CA VAL A 6 -4.78 2.44 0.24
C VAL A 6 -4.00 3.51 -0.52
N ARG A 7 -4.67 4.56 -1.02
CA ARG A 7 -4.07 5.63 -1.84
C ARG A 7 -3.03 6.46 -1.09
N LYS A 8 -3.31 6.76 0.18
CA LYS A 8 -2.44 7.56 1.06
C LYS A 8 -1.55 6.70 1.94
N GLN A 9 -1.71 5.37 1.90
CA GLN A 9 -1.05 4.42 2.78
C GLN A 9 -1.14 4.84 4.26
N THR A 10 -2.36 5.07 4.72
CA THR A 10 -2.69 5.45 6.11
C THR A 10 -3.44 4.32 6.82
N GLY A 11 -3.74 4.49 8.11
CA GLY A 11 -4.38 3.46 8.92
C GLY A 11 -3.55 2.17 8.95
N ASP A 12 -4.22 1.03 8.99
CA ASP A 12 -3.54 -0.26 9.10
C ASP A 12 -2.80 -0.65 7.82
N VAL A 13 -3.26 -0.19 6.65
CA VAL A 13 -2.54 -0.35 5.38
C VAL A 13 -1.15 0.27 5.47
N GLY A 14 -1.06 1.49 5.99
CA GLY A 14 0.22 2.19 6.17
C GLY A 14 1.15 1.51 7.17
N LYS A 15 0.59 1.04 8.30
CA LYS A 15 1.35 0.32 9.34
C LYS A 15 1.93 -0.98 8.80
N LEU A 16 1.10 -1.79 8.13
CA LEU A 16 1.51 -3.07 7.56
C LEU A 16 2.51 -2.88 6.43
N LEU A 17 2.32 -1.87 5.56
CA LEU A 17 3.29 -1.56 4.50
C LEU A 17 4.68 -1.23 5.07
N LYS A 18 4.76 -0.48 6.16
CA LYS A 18 6.03 -0.19 6.85
C LYS A 18 6.63 -1.46 7.46
N LEU A 19 5.82 -2.27 8.14
CA LEU A 19 6.27 -3.51 8.76
C LEU A 19 6.82 -4.51 7.72
N THR A 20 6.03 -4.80 6.69
CA THR A 20 6.42 -5.66 5.57
C THR A 20 7.62 -5.10 4.84
N GLY A 21 7.61 -3.79 4.58
CA GLY A 21 8.75 -3.05 4.04
C GLY A 21 10.01 -3.39 4.84
N ASN A 22 10.05 -3.08 6.13
CA ASN A 22 11.21 -3.32 7.00
C ASN A 22 11.65 -4.80 7.03
N GLN A 23 10.71 -5.75 7.02
CA GLN A 23 11.03 -7.20 7.00
C GLN A 23 11.62 -7.67 5.66
N THR A 24 11.15 -7.13 4.53
CA THR A 24 11.69 -7.46 3.20
C THR A 24 13.01 -6.75 2.96
N ILE A 25 13.10 -5.51 3.43
CA ILE A 25 14.25 -4.59 3.32
C ILE A 25 15.46 -5.09 4.11
N SER A 26 15.24 -5.65 5.32
CA SER A 26 16.33 -6.24 6.09
C SER A 26 16.97 -7.45 5.38
N LYS A 27 16.24 -8.08 4.46
CA LYS A 27 16.72 -9.24 3.67
C LYS A 27 17.36 -8.84 2.34
N ALA A 28 17.04 -7.67 1.78
CA ALA A 28 17.52 -7.22 0.47
C ALA A 28 18.34 -5.94 0.62
N ARG A 29 19.62 -5.92 0.23
CA ARG A 29 20.50 -4.73 0.34
C ARG A 29 20.08 -3.49 -0.51
N LYS A 30 18.86 -3.42 -1.07
CA LYS A 30 18.40 -2.35 -1.98
C LYS A 30 16.97 -1.92 -1.62
N ASN A 31 16.86 -0.87 -0.80
CA ASN A 31 15.66 -0.67 0.03
C ASN A 31 14.75 0.49 -0.32
N GLU A 32 15.29 1.62 -0.74
CA GLU A 32 14.45 2.80 -0.99
C GLU A 32 13.65 2.67 -2.31
N GLY A 33 14.27 2.08 -3.34
CA GLY A 33 13.64 1.91 -4.65
C GLY A 33 12.43 0.96 -4.63
N ILE A 34 12.45 -0.08 -3.80
CA ILE A 34 11.34 -1.04 -3.71
C ILE A 34 10.14 -0.38 -3.01
N MET A 35 10.37 0.29 -1.88
CA MET A 35 9.31 1.00 -1.17
C MET A 35 8.67 2.10 -2.00
N SER A 36 9.48 2.83 -2.78
CA SER A 36 8.96 3.83 -3.71
C SER A 36 8.04 3.21 -4.77
N LYS A 37 8.42 2.07 -5.34
CA LYS A 37 7.60 1.34 -6.33
C LYS A 37 6.29 0.85 -5.72
N TRP A 38 6.32 0.31 -4.51
CA TRP A 38 5.12 -0.17 -3.83
C TRP A 38 4.15 0.97 -3.50
N ARG A 39 4.66 2.09 -2.99
CA ARG A 39 3.83 3.29 -2.74
C ARG A 39 3.17 3.78 -4.01
N LYS A 40 3.91 3.85 -5.11
CA LYS A 40 3.37 4.25 -6.41
C LYS A 40 2.28 3.28 -6.90
N ALA A 41 2.54 1.97 -6.86
CA ALA A 41 1.57 0.97 -7.30
C ALA A 41 0.26 1.02 -6.49
N LEU A 42 0.36 1.18 -5.17
CA LEU A 42 -0.81 1.32 -4.29
C LEU A 42 -1.60 2.61 -4.54
N ASN A 43 -0.91 3.70 -4.87
CA ASN A 43 -1.57 4.95 -5.26
C ASN A 43 -2.30 4.78 -6.60
N ASP A 44 -1.60 4.28 -7.62
CA ASP A 44 -2.12 4.09 -8.97
C ASP A 44 -3.36 3.19 -8.95
N VAL A 45 -3.30 2.03 -8.27
CA VAL A 45 -4.44 1.09 -8.22
C VAL A 45 -5.64 1.63 -7.45
N ALA A 46 -5.42 2.42 -6.38
CA ALA A 46 -6.49 3.01 -5.58
C ALA A 46 -7.16 4.24 -6.24
N ASN A 47 -6.65 4.67 -7.40
CA ASN A 47 -7.26 5.68 -8.26
C ASN A 47 -8.08 5.06 -9.40
N LEU A 48 -7.96 3.75 -9.63
CA LEU A 48 -8.80 3.06 -10.61
C LEU A 48 -10.22 2.87 -10.05
N SER A 49 -11.21 2.95 -10.94
CA SER A 49 -12.58 2.55 -10.60
C SER A 49 -12.62 1.08 -10.21
N GLY A 50 -13.38 0.76 -9.15
CA GLY A 50 -13.47 -0.61 -8.64
C GLY A 50 -14.65 -0.79 -7.70
N PHE A 51 -14.75 -1.99 -7.12
CA PHE A 51 -15.82 -2.36 -6.20
C PHE A 51 -15.32 -2.32 -4.76
N ASP A 52 -16.04 -1.63 -3.88
CA ASP A 52 -15.88 -1.78 -2.43
C ASP A 52 -16.90 -2.79 -1.92
N ALA A 53 -16.44 -3.97 -1.52
CA ALA A 53 -17.29 -5.05 -1.02
C ALA A 53 -18.10 -4.67 0.24
N SER A 54 -17.67 -3.66 0.99
CA SER A 54 -18.42 -3.12 2.13
C SER A 54 -19.52 -2.13 1.73
N ASN A 55 -19.53 -1.72 0.45
CA ASN A 55 -20.51 -0.82 -0.14
C ASN A 55 -21.38 -1.55 -1.19
N PHE A 56 -21.46 -2.89 -1.09
CA PHE A 56 -22.49 -3.67 -1.78
C PHE A 56 -23.82 -3.41 -1.08
N ARG A 57 -24.75 -2.77 -1.79
CA ARG A 57 -26.12 -2.54 -1.35
C ARG A 57 -27.03 -3.59 -1.95
#